data_AF-A0A2V9NXV3-F1
#
_entry.id   AF-A0A2V9NXV3-F1
#
_cell.length_a   1.000
_cell.length_b   1.000
_cell.length_c   1.000
_cell.angle_alpha   90.00
_cell.angle_beta   90.00
_cell.angle_gamma   90.00
#
_symmetry.space_group_name_H-M   'P 1'
#
loop_
_entity.id
_entity.type
_entity.pdbx_description
1 polymer ?
#
loop_
_entity_poly.entity_id
_entity_poly.type
_entity_poly.pdbx_seq_one_letter_code
_entity_poly.pdbx_strand_id
1 'polypeptide(L)'
;LDPAQLTLEANAALNNELARRRINNTERLNVFRDEEEQRKREQSKDPGKLFFVHRYGIGRKRFGKAERIYNSETCMERFKTTVFIVLFWLPLIPTGTFLVEKDRAFLSNQMTVLKRLPLDWEQVLKVWVVAAGTLLAVIWAFKLLPHILFRG
;
A
#
# COMPACT_ATOMS: atom_id res chain seq x y z
N LEU A 1 -5.62 16.52 14.82
CA LEU A 1 -6.78 17.09 15.52
C LEU A 1 -6.69 18.58 15.32
N ASP A 2 -7.68 19.16 14.65
CA ASP A 2 -7.70 20.61 14.46
C ASP A 2 -8.13 21.26 15.79
N PRO A 3 -7.33 22.16 16.39
CA PRO A 3 -7.70 22.83 17.64
C PRO A 3 -9.02 23.60 17.55
N ALA A 4 -9.49 23.93 16.34
CA ALA A 4 -10.82 24.52 16.11
C ALA A 4 -12.00 23.56 16.40
N GLN A 5 -11.73 22.25 16.52
CA GLN A 5 -12.76 21.23 16.80
C GLN A 5 -12.93 20.93 18.30
N LEU A 6 -12.13 21.56 19.17
CA LEU A 6 -12.20 21.37 20.61
C LEU A 6 -13.18 22.34 21.25
N THR A 7 -13.98 21.86 22.20
CA THR A 7 -14.78 22.73 23.08
C THR A 7 -13.85 23.59 23.94
N LEU A 8 -14.34 24.76 24.37
CA LEU A 8 -13.55 25.73 25.15
C LEU A 8 -12.94 25.10 26.41
N GLU A 9 -13.73 24.25 27.09
CA GLU A 9 -13.33 23.51 28.30
C GLU A 9 -12.25 22.46 28.00
N ALA A 10 -12.40 21.70 26.90
CA ALA A 10 -11.41 20.72 26.48
C ALA A 10 -10.07 21.37 26.10
N ASN A 11 -10.12 22.54 25.49
CA ASN A 11 -8.93 23.30 25.10
C ASN A 11 -8.21 23.87 26.33
N ALA A 12 -8.95 24.36 27.33
CA ALA A 12 -8.39 24.81 28.60
C ALA A 12 -7.73 23.66 29.39
N ALA A 13 -8.38 22.50 29.48
CA ALA A 13 -7.83 21.32 30.13
C ALA A 13 -6.56 20.80 29.44
N LEU A 14 -6.56 20.76 28.10
CA LEU A 14 -5.41 20.37 27.29
C LEU A 14 -4.22 21.32 27.51
N ASN A 15 -4.45 22.63 27.46
CA ASN A 15 -3.40 23.62 27.68
C ASN A 15 -2.84 23.57 29.10
N ASN A 16 -3.66 23.31 30.11
CA ASN A 16 -3.21 23.11 31.48
C ASN A 16 -2.31 21.86 31.61
N GLU A 17 -2.68 20.73 30.99
CA GLU A 17 -1.84 19.53 31.00
C GLU A 17 -0.53 19.72 30.21
N LEU A 18 -0.58 20.42 29.07
CA LEU A 18 0.61 20.77 28.29
C LEU A 18 1.54 21.71 29.04
N ALA A 19 1.00 22.70 29.76
CA ALA A 19 1.75 23.63 30.60
C ALA A 19 2.36 22.91 31.81
N ARG A 20 1.59 22.05 32.48
CA ARG A 20 2.05 21.22 33.62
C ARG A 20 3.25 20.36 33.23
N ARG A 21 3.25 19.81 32.02
CA ARG A 21 4.33 18.98 31.48
C ARG A 21 5.43 19.79 30.76
N ARG A 22 5.33 21.12 30.73
CA ARG A 22 6.27 22.05 30.05
C ARG A 22 6.51 21.71 28.58
N ILE A 23 5.44 21.30 27.90
CA ILE A 23 5.44 20.93 26.48
C ILE A 23 4.70 21.95 25.61
N ASN A 24 4.15 23.01 26.23
CA ASN A 24 3.42 24.07 25.54
C ASN A 24 4.32 25.14 24.88
N ASN A 25 5.65 24.98 24.90
CA ASN A 25 6.56 25.89 24.19
C ASN A 25 6.40 25.68 22.67
N THR A 26 6.13 26.77 21.95
CA THR A 26 5.93 26.82 20.49
C THR A 26 7.09 26.18 19.72
N GLU A 27 8.33 26.39 20.18
CA GLU A 27 9.51 25.79 19.56
C GLU A 27 9.49 24.25 19.68
N ARG A 28 9.13 23.73 20.86
CA ARG A 28 9.05 22.30 21.14
C ARG A 28 7.90 21.63 20.39
N LEU A 29 6.77 22.32 20.24
CA LEU A 29 5.63 21.85 19.44
C LEU A 29 5.98 21.75 17.95
N ASN A 30 6.76 22.69 17.41
CA ASN A 30 7.24 22.62 16.04
C ASN A 30 8.19 21.44 15.84
N VAL A 31 9.12 21.19 16.77
CA VAL A 31 9.99 20.01 16.75
C VAL A 31 9.18 18.72 16.73
N PHE A 32 8.15 18.59 17.58
CA PHE A 32 7.30 17.40 17.56
C PHE A 32 6.51 17.24 16.26
N ARG A 33 6.08 18.34 15.64
CA ARG A 33 5.39 18.30 14.34
C ARG A 33 6.35 17.82 13.24
N ASP A 34 7.57 18.32 13.24
CA ASP A 34 8.60 17.94 12.26
C ASP A 34 9.02 16.46 12.47
N GLU A 35 9.16 16.00 13.71
CA GLU A 35 9.41 14.60 14.05
C GLU A 35 8.25 13.67 13.65
N GLU A 36 7.00 14.11 13.84
CA GLU A 36 5.80 13.39 13.37
C GLU A 36 5.78 13.29 11.85
N GLU A 37 6.10 14.39 11.14
CA GLU A 37 6.21 14.39 9.69
C GLU A 37 7.34 13.48 9.21
N GLN A 38 8.50 13.52 9.86
CA GLN A 38 9.62 12.62 9.55
C GLN A 38 9.23 11.16 9.79
N ARG A 39 8.61 10.83 10.93
CA ARG A 39 8.11 9.46 11.19
C ARG A 39 7.11 9.00 10.15
N LYS A 40 6.16 9.86 9.74
CA LYS A 40 5.21 9.53 8.66
C LYS A 40 5.92 9.31 7.32
N ARG A 41 6.95 10.10 7.02
CA ARG A 41 7.77 9.95 5.80
C ARG A 41 8.61 8.66 5.84
N GLU A 42 9.22 8.33 6.97
CA GLU A 42 10.00 7.09 7.15
C GLU A 42 9.12 5.85 7.12
N GLN A 43 7.97 5.87 7.80
CA GLN A 43 6.98 4.79 7.75
C GLN A 43 6.38 4.61 6.34
N SER A 44 6.37 5.67 5.51
CA SER A 44 5.98 5.55 4.10
C SER A 44 7.05 4.92 3.21
N LYS A 45 8.32 4.92 3.67
CA LYS A 45 9.47 4.38 2.95
C LYS A 45 9.77 2.94 3.35
N ASP A 46 9.53 2.54 4.60
CA ASP A 46 9.72 1.14 5.02
C ASP A 46 8.62 0.26 4.42
N PRO A 47 8.98 -0.68 3.52
CA PRO A 47 8.00 -1.57 2.96
C PRO A 47 7.40 -2.58 3.94
N GLY A 48 8.03 -2.87 5.09
CA GLY A 48 7.56 -3.90 6.01
C GLY A 48 7.05 -5.18 5.30
N LYS A 49 5.87 -5.69 5.69
CA LYS A 49 5.17 -6.80 5.03
C LYS A 49 4.35 -6.38 3.79
N LEU A 50 4.72 -5.33 3.05
CA LEU A 50 3.95 -4.77 1.91
C LEU A 50 3.61 -5.80 0.83
N PHE A 51 4.40 -6.87 0.73
CA PHE A 51 4.27 -7.89 -0.32
C PHE A 51 4.13 -9.31 0.23
N PHE A 52 3.56 -9.45 1.43
CA PHE A 52 3.32 -10.75 2.05
C PHE A 52 1.87 -11.20 1.87
N VAL A 53 1.69 -12.36 1.26
CA VAL A 53 0.41 -13.06 1.19
C VAL A 53 0.53 -14.35 2.00
N HIS A 54 -0.34 -14.51 2.99
CA HIS A 54 -0.41 -15.71 3.78
C HIS A 54 -1.00 -16.88 2.96
N ARG A 55 -0.78 -18.14 3.40
CA ARG A 55 -1.15 -19.35 2.63
C ARG A 55 -2.63 -19.41 2.26
N TYR A 56 -3.50 -18.81 3.07
CA TYR A 56 -4.95 -18.71 2.85
C TYR A 56 -5.37 -17.58 1.89
N GLY A 57 -4.43 -16.96 1.18
CA GLY A 57 -4.74 -15.91 0.19
C GLY A 57 -5.13 -14.58 0.82
N ILE A 58 -4.77 -14.35 2.08
CA ILE A 58 -5.02 -13.12 2.84
C ILE A 58 -3.69 -12.39 3.02
N GLY A 59 -3.65 -11.10 2.68
CA GLY A 59 -2.47 -10.27 2.94
C GLY A 59 -2.36 -9.08 2.01
N ARG A 60 -1.13 -8.63 1.77
CA ARG A 60 -0.82 -7.52 0.88
C ARG A 60 -0.06 -8.03 -0.31
N LYS A 61 -0.58 -7.80 -1.51
CA LYS A 61 0.05 -8.22 -2.76
C LYS A 61 0.16 -7.04 -3.70
N ARG A 62 1.29 -6.96 -4.40
CA ARG A 62 1.47 -6.00 -5.48
C ARG A 62 0.90 -6.54 -6.79
N PHE A 63 0.28 -5.66 -7.55
CA PHE A 63 -0.24 -5.94 -8.88
C PHE A 63 0.21 -4.87 -9.86
N GLY A 64 0.48 -5.30 -11.09
CA GLY A 64 0.94 -4.46 -12.19
C GLY A 64 2.40 -4.00 -12.08
N LYS A 65 3.00 -3.78 -13.25
CA LYS A 65 4.32 -3.17 -13.44
C LYS A 65 4.18 -2.14 -14.57
N ALA A 66 3.97 -0.89 -14.21
CA ALA A 66 3.87 0.21 -15.16
C ALA A 66 5.18 1.00 -15.23
N GLU A 67 5.41 1.68 -16.36
CA GLU A 67 6.57 2.56 -16.59
C GLU A 67 7.90 1.93 -16.19
N ARG A 68 8.18 0.75 -16.78
CA ARG A 68 9.41 0.02 -16.52
C ARG A 68 10.60 0.76 -17.15
N ILE A 69 11.50 1.24 -16.31
CA ILE A 69 12.77 1.86 -16.71
C ILE A 69 13.89 0.93 -16.26
N TYR A 70 14.70 0.48 -17.20
CA TYR A 70 15.87 -0.34 -16.92
C TYR A 70 17.13 0.49 -17.05
N ASN A 71 17.97 0.46 -16.00
CA ASN A 71 19.29 1.05 -16.06
C ASN A 71 20.32 -0.08 -16.27
N SER A 72 20.98 -0.08 -17.42
CA SER A 72 21.99 -1.08 -17.78
C SER A 72 23.30 -0.94 -17.00
N GLU A 73 23.60 0.22 -16.44
CA GLU A 73 24.83 0.49 -15.70
C GLU A 73 24.77 -0.08 -14.28
N THR A 74 23.60 0.01 -13.64
CA THR A 74 23.38 -0.45 -12.26
C THR A 74 22.65 -1.79 -12.19
N CYS A 75 22.22 -2.34 -13.33
CA CYS A 75 21.35 -3.52 -13.42
C CYS A 75 20.01 -3.41 -12.66
N MET A 76 19.61 -2.19 -12.33
CA MET A 76 18.39 -1.91 -11.56
C MET A 76 17.18 -1.69 -12.49
N GLU A 77 16.05 -2.28 -12.10
CA GLU A 77 14.75 -2.08 -12.74
C GLU A 77 13.86 -1.22 -11.84
N ARG A 78 13.43 -0.07 -12.37
CA ARG A 78 12.43 0.79 -11.73
C ARG A 78 11.07 0.58 -12.38
N PHE A 79 10.03 0.45 -11.58
CA PHE A 79 8.67 0.37 -12.07
C PHE A 79 7.67 0.86 -11.02
N LYS A 80 6.50 1.29 -11.51
CA LYS A 80 5.34 1.61 -10.67
C LYS A 80 4.52 0.35 -10.43
N THR A 81 4.10 0.14 -9.18
CA THR A 81 3.26 -0.99 -8.79
C THR A 81 2.23 -0.58 -7.76
N THR A 82 1.03 -1.15 -7.83
CA THR A 82 -0.06 -0.84 -6.88
C THR A 82 -0.22 -2.00 -5.91
N VAL A 83 -0.24 -1.70 -4.62
CA VAL A 83 -0.43 -2.70 -3.57
C VAL A 83 -1.90 -2.78 -3.20
N PHE A 84 -2.39 -4.01 -3.12
CA PHE A 84 -3.75 -4.34 -2.73
C PHE A 84 -3.76 -5.15 -1.45
N ILE A 85 -4.78 -4.93 -0.63
CA ILE A 85 -5.23 -5.91 0.34
C ILE A 85 -5.97 -7.00 -0.44
N VAL A 86 -5.51 -8.23 -0.27
CA VAL A 86 -6.04 -9.42 -0.93
C VAL A 86 -6.77 -10.25 0.10
N LEU A 87 -7.99 -10.68 -0.20
CA LEU A 87 -8.72 -11.72 0.55
C LEU A 87 -9.14 -12.81 -0.43
N PHE A 88 -8.97 -14.08 -0.04
CA PHE A 88 -9.25 -15.22 -0.92
C PHE A 88 -8.62 -15.08 -2.31
N TRP A 89 -7.38 -14.56 -2.38
CA TRP A 89 -6.65 -14.31 -3.63
C TRP A 89 -7.21 -13.19 -4.53
N LEU A 90 -8.30 -12.55 -4.15
CA LEU A 90 -8.92 -11.44 -4.88
C LEU A 90 -8.39 -10.07 -4.40
N PRO A 91 -7.95 -9.19 -5.31
CA PRO A 91 -7.50 -7.83 -4.96
C PRO A 91 -8.71 -6.94 -4.62
N LEU A 92 -8.91 -6.61 -3.34
CA LEU A 92 -10.08 -5.86 -2.89
C LEU A 92 -9.80 -4.37 -2.75
N ILE A 93 -8.88 -4.00 -1.84
CA ILE A 93 -8.68 -2.60 -1.46
C ILE A 93 -7.31 -2.13 -1.95
N PRO A 94 -7.25 -1.20 -2.92
CA PRO A 94 -5.99 -0.57 -3.31
C PRO A 94 -5.50 0.31 -2.15
N THR A 95 -4.28 0.05 -1.66
CA THR A 95 -3.70 0.80 -0.54
C THR A 95 -2.81 1.96 -1.02
N GLY A 96 -2.21 1.83 -2.20
CA GLY A 96 -1.36 2.86 -2.78
C GLY A 96 -0.50 2.35 -3.92
N THR A 97 -0.03 3.29 -4.73
CA THR A 97 0.94 3.06 -5.79
C THR A 97 2.33 3.43 -5.29
N PHE A 98 3.31 2.60 -5.60
CA PHE A 98 4.69 2.74 -5.15
C PHE A 98 5.62 2.71 -6.36
N LEU A 99 6.56 3.64 -6.39
CA LEU A 99 7.73 3.55 -7.25
C LEU A 99 8.74 2.65 -6.54
N VAL A 100 9.07 1.55 -7.21
CA VAL A 100 9.93 0.54 -6.62
C VAL A 100 11.11 0.29 -7.53
N GLU A 101 12.27 0.12 -6.91
CA GLU A 101 13.49 -0.31 -7.56
C GLU A 101 13.77 -1.76 -7.14
N LYS A 102 14.07 -2.59 -8.13
CA LYS A 102 14.40 -4.00 -7.92
C LYS A 102 15.66 -4.34 -8.70
N ASP A 103 16.57 -5.05 -8.04
CA ASP A 103 17.71 -5.66 -8.70
C ASP A 103 17.24 -6.79 -9.62
N ARG A 104 17.74 -6.79 -10.87
CA ARG A 104 17.43 -7.81 -11.87
C ARG A 104 18.27 -9.09 -11.70
N ALA A 105 19.26 -9.11 -10.80
CA ALA A 105 20.02 -10.31 -10.51
C ALA A 105 19.08 -11.49 -10.26
N PHE A 106 19.28 -12.61 -10.97
CA PHE A 106 18.33 -13.72 -11.13
C PHE A 106 17.85 -14.34 -9.79
N LEU A 107 18.61 -14.11 -8.71
CA LEU A 107 18.34 -14.62 -7.36
C LEU A 107 18.07 -13.52 -6.34
N SER A 108 18.27 -12.24 -6.68
CA SER A 108 17.99 -11.13 -5.77
C SER A 108 16.50 -10.81 -5.82
N ASN A 109 15.84 -11.02 -4.69
CA ASN A 109 14.49 -10.53 -4.47
C ASN A 109 14.48 -9.20 -3.69
N GLN A 110 15.64 -8.55 -3.60
CA GLN A 110 15.79 -7.28 -2.90
C GLN A 110 15.07 -6.20 -3.70
N MET A 111 14.09 -5.59 -3.05
CA MET A 111 13.15 -4.67 -3.65
C MET A 111 12.99 -3.48 -2.69
N THR A 112 13.37 -2.30 -3.15
CA THR A 112 13.44 -1.07 -2.35
C THR A 112 12.37 -0.08 -2.80
N VAL A 113 11.49 0.30 -1.87
CA VAL A 113 10.46 1.30 -2.16
C VAL A 113 11.12 2.67 -2.15
N LEU A 114 11.15 3.32 -3.31
CA LEU A 114 11.74 4.65 -3.46
C LEU A 114 10.78 5.74 -2.97
N LYS A 115 9.51 5.64 -3.42
CA LYS A 115 8.51 6.68 -3.17
C LYS A 115 7.09 6.13 -3.26
N ARG A 116 6.19 6.65 -2.41
CA ARG A 116 4.74 6.50 -2.55
C ARG A 116 4.20 7.54 -3.53
N LEU A 117 3.46 7.08 -4.54
CA LEU A 117 2.82 7.88 -5.57
C LEU A 117 1.33 8.04 -5.26
N PRO A 118 0.65 9.06 -5.84
CA PRO A 118 -0.81 9.08 -5.86
C PRO A 118 -1.33 7.80 -6.52
N LEU A 119 -2.53 7.37 -6.12
CA LEU A 119 -3.08 6.11 -6.59
C LEU A 119 -3.35 6.16 -8.10
N ASP A 120 -2.75 5.21 -8.83
CA ASP A 120 -2.97 5.04 -10.26
C ASP A 120 -4.28 4.28 -10.50
N TRP A 121 -5.36 5.03 -10.71
CA TRP A 121 -6.70 4.47 -10.94
C TRP A 121 -6.81 3.66 -12.22
N GLU A 122 -6.02 3.97 -13.25
CA GLU A 122 -6.02 3.20 -14.50
C GLU A 122 -5.52 1.78 -14.23
N GLN A 123 -4.41 1.66 -13.50
CA GLN A 123 -3.87 0.37 -13.09
C GLN A 123 -4.84 -0.37 -12.16
N VAL A 124 -5.50 0.34 -11.23
CA VAL A 124 -6.49 -0.27 -10.32
C VAL A 124 -7.65 -0.89 -11.09
N LEU A 125 -8.22 -0.14 -12.03
CA LEU A 125 -9.35 -0.60 -12.85
C LEU A 125 -8.94 -1.83 -13.68
N LYS A 126 -7.76 -1.81 -14.32
CA LYS A 126 -7.24 -2.97 -15.07
C LYS A 126 -7.14 -4.22 -14.19
N VAL A 127 -6.65 -4.08 -12.96
CA VAL A 127 -6.54 -5.19 -12.01
C VAL A 127 -7.92 -5.76 -11.66
N TRP A 128 -8.91 -4.91 -11.40
CA TRP A 128 -10.27 -5.38 -11.11
C TRP A 128 -10.97 -6.01 -12.31
N VAL A 129 -10.78 -5.48 -13.52
CA VAL A 129 -11.30 -6.08 -14.76
C VAL A 129 -10.73 -7.49 -14.95
N VAL A 130 -9.41 -7.66 -14.80
CA VAL A 130 -8.77 -8.98 -14.89
C VAL A 130 -9.26 -9.92 -13.80
N ALA A 131 -9.42 -9.43 -12.56
CA ALA A 131 -9.93 -10.24 -11.46
C ALA A 131 -11.38 -10.71 -11.71
N ALA A 132 -12.26 -9.82 -12.17
CA ALA A 132 -13.64 -10.14 -12.51
C ALA A 132 -13.72 -11.14 -13.68
N GLY A 133 -12.94 -10.92 -14.75
CA GLY A 133 -12.85 -11.85 -15.87
C GLY A 133 -12.36 -13.25 -15.43
N THR A 134 -11.37 -13.30 -14.55
CA THR A 134 -10.87 -14.56 -13.98
C THR A 134 -11.94 -15.28 -13.16
N LEU A 135 -12.67 -14.53 -12.31
CA LEU A 135 -13.75 -15.10 -11.50
C LEU A 135 -14.87 -15.68 -12.38
N LEU A 136 -15.27 -14.97 -13.43
CA LEU A 136 -16.27 -15.44 -14.39
C LEU A 136 -15.80 -16.71 -15.12
N ALA A 137 -14.53 -16.75 -15.54
CA ALA A 137 -13.95 -17.94 -16.18
C ALA A 137 -13.97 -19.15 -15.24
N VAL A 138 -13.65 -18.97 -13.96
CA VAL A 138 -13.72 -20.03 -12.94
C VAL A 138 -15.16 -20.52 -12.76
N ILE A 139 -16.13 -19.60 -12.64
CA ILE A 139 -17.56 -19.96 -12.52
C ILE A 139 -18.01 -20.76 -13.75
N TRP A 140 -17.65 -20.31 -14.95
CA TRP A 140 -17.96 -21.01 -16.19
C TRP A 140 -17.34 -22.41 -16.24
N ALA A 141 -16.07 -22.54 -15.85
CA ALA A 141 -15.39 -23.82 -15.78
C ALA A 141 -16.10 -24.79 -14.83
N PHE A 142 -16.49 -24.35 -13.63
CA PHE A 142 -17.27 -25.18 -12.69
C PHE A 142 -18.66 -25.54 -13.20
N LYS A 143 -19.30 -24.69 -14.01
CA LYS A 143 -20.60 -24.98 -14.62
C LYS A 143 -20.50 -25.94 -15.81
N LEU A 144 -19.41 -25.87 -16.58
CA LEU A 144 -19.16 -26.75 -17.74
C LEU A 144 -18.57 -28.10 -17.36
N LEU A 145 -17.76 -28.16 -16.29
CA LEU A 145 -17.12 -29.40 -15.82
C LEU A 145 -18.12 -30.57 -15.70
N PRO A 146 -19.30 -30.41 -15.06
CA PRO A 146 -20.29 -31.46 -14.94
C PRO A 146 -20.89 -31.85 -16.30
N HIS A 147 -21.11 -30.89 -17.19
CA HIS A 147 -21.64 -31.16 -18.53
C HIS A 147 -20.68 -31.94 -19.42
N ILE A 148 -19.37 -31.84 -19.17
CA ILE A 148 -18.33 -32.58 -19.90
C ILE A 148 -18.08 -33.94 -19.25
N LEU A 149 -18.09 -34.03 -17.90
CA LEU A 149 -17.78 -35.25 -17.16
C LEU A 149 -18.96 -36.25 -17.04
N PHE A 150 -20.22 -35.78 -17.02
CA PHE A 150 -21.40 -36.64 -16.90
C PHE A 150 -22.10 -36.94 -18.24
N ARG A 151 -21.42 -36.65 -19.36
CA ARG A 151 -21.91 -36.94 -20.71
C ARG A 151 -21.10 -38.06 -21.39
N GLY A 152 -20.69 -39.04 -20.57
CA GLY A 152 -20.13 -40.33 -20.97
C GLY A 152 -21.04 -41.45 -20.54
#